data_AF-A0A850FHE1-F1
#
_entry.id   AF-A0A850FHE1-F1
#
_cell.length_a   1.000
_cell.length_b   1.000
_cell.length_c   1.000
_cell.angle_alpha   90.00
_cell.angle_beta   90.00
_cell.angle_gamma   90.00
#
_symmetry.space_group_name_H-M   'P 1'
#
loop_
_entity.id
_entity.type
_entity.pdbx_description
1 polymer ?
#
loop_
_entity_poly.entity_id
_entity_poly.type
_entity_poly.pdbx_seq_one_letter_code
_entity_poly.pdbx_strand_id
1 'polypeptide(L)'
;MNRHIWVPSAIKLCGADMTSGFISLDPVMADRNELVEIRLQHYCEQLQAVSDRLVMDSGFNAGEIHTLLPLAAELTGMDIASGVISVAPVLYDRDEKIGEHLCHYFSLLHKQFDQGHEVASAISQSDDEQRKGLLAVSDNMRGKVFPSPASTVVKGKKRKKKKR
;
A
#
# COMPACT_ATOMS: atom_id res chain seq x y z
N MET A 1 -0.58 22.69 10.49
CA MET A 1 -1.25 21.40 10.28
C MET A 1 -1.73 21.32 8.84
N ASN A 2 -1.20 20.39 8.06
CA ASN A 2 -1.50 20.22 6.64
C ASN A 2 -2.84 19.49 6.42
N ARG A 3 -3.97 20.06 6.85
CA ARG A 3 -5.30 19.42 6.70
C ARG A 3 -5.61 19.03 5.25
N HIS A 4 -5.03 19.76 4.28
CA HIS A 4 -5.18 19.50 2.86
C HIS A 4 -4.75 18.09 2.41
N ILE A 5 -3.85 17.43 3.14
CA ILE A 5 -3.38 16.09 2.76
C ILE A 5 -4.47 15.02 2.93
N TRP A 6 -5.44 15.28 3.81
CA TRP A 6 -6.53 14.35 4.10
C TRP A 6 -7.77 14.59 3.24
N VAL A 7 -7.84 15.71 2.52
CA VAL A 7 -9.00 16.07 1.69
C VAL A 7 -9.39 14.96 0.70
N PRO A 8 -8.46 14.31 -0.05
CA PRO A 8 -8.83 13.22 -0.94
C PRO A 8 -9.48 12.04 -0.21
N SER A 9 -8.99 11.68 0.97
CA SER A 9 -9.53 10.59 1.78
C SER A 9 -10.87 10.97 2.42
N ALA A 10 -11.02 12.21 2.87
CA ALA A 10 -12.28 12.74 3.39
C ALA A 10 -13.38 12.75 2.31
N ILE A 11 -13.03 13.07 1.05
CA ILE A 11 -13.95 12.97 -0.09
C ILE A 11 -14.42 11.54 -0.28
N LYS A 12 -13.52 10.54 -0.18
CA LYS A 12 -13.90 9.12 -0.30
C LYS A 12 -14.88 8.70 0.79
N LEU A 13 -14.61 9.05 2.06
CA LEU A 13 -15.49 8.74 3.19
C LEU A 13 -16.85 9.45 3.07
N CYS A 14 -16.86 10.71 2.64
CA CYS A 14 -18.10 11.45 2.36
C CYS A 14 -18.89 10.82 1.21
N GLY A 15 -18.21 10.35 0.16
CA GLY A 15 -18.84 9.57 -0.92
C GLY A 15 -19.47 8.26 -0.41
N ALA A 16 -18.85 7.61 0.58
CA ALA A 16 -19.42 6.45 1.23
C ALA A 16 -20.67 6.80 2.06
N ASP A 17 -20.70 7.95 2.74
CA ASP A 17 -21.92 8.46 3.41
C ASP A 17 -23.07 8.71 2.43
N MET A 18 -22.77 9.24 1.24
CA MET A 18 -23.78 9.38 0.18
C MET A 18 -24.28 8.02 -0.31
N THR A 19 -23.37 7.06 -0.50
CA THR A 19 -23.69 5.73 -1.03
C THR A 19 -24.48 4.89 -0.03
N SER A 20 -24.14 4.97 1.25
CA SER A 20 -24.85 4.27 2.33
C SER A 20 -26.23 4.88 2.62
N GLY A 21 -26.49 6.11 2.17
CA GLY A 21 -27.72 6.85 2.44
C GLY A 21 -27.70 7.65 3.74
N PHE A 22 -26.54 7.76 4.39
CA PHE A 22 -26.36 8.67 5.54
C PHE A 22 -26.55 10.13 5.10
N ILE A 23 -25.97 10.53 3.96
CA ILE A 23 -26.33 11.77 3.27
C ILE A 23 -27.38 11.42 2.22
N SER A 24 -28.65 11.73 2.52
CA SER A 24 -29.74 11.50 1.57
C SER A 24 -29.51 12.25 0.25
N LEU A 25 -29.91 11.62 -0.87
CA LEU A 25 -29.97 12.28 -2.17
C LEU A 25 -31.05 13.37 -2.22
N ASP A 26 -32.11 13.18 -1.42
CA ASP A 26 -33.24 14.10 -1.29
C ASP A 26 -33.52 14.34 0.20
N PRO A 27 -32.74 15.22 0.86
CA PRO A 27 -32.96 15.52 2.27
C PRO A 27 -34.21 16.38 2.46
N VAL A 28 -35.08 15.96 3.38
CA VAL A 28 -36.38 16.62 3.63
C VAL A 28 -36.24 17.96 4.36
N MET A 29 -35.20 18.11 5.20
CA MET A 29 -35.09 19.21 6.18
C MET A 29 -33.78 20.01 6.11
N ALA A 30 -32.76 19.54 5.40
CA ALA A 30 -31.42 20.14 5.39
C ALA A 30 -30.93 20.33 3.95
N ASP A 31 -30.09 21.34 3.70
CA ASP A 31 -29.39 21.43 2.44
C ASP A 31 -28.37 20.30 2.34
N ARG A 32 -28.45 19.52 1.26
CA ARG A 32 -27.52 18.44 0.98
C ARG A 32 -26.08 18.95 0.95
N ASN A 33 -25.85 20.14 0.40
CA ASN A 33 -24.50 20.70 0.29
C ASN A 33 -23.92 21.06 1.65
N GLU A 34 -24.74 21.60 2.55
CA GLU A 34 -24.35 21.89 3.94
C GLU A 34 -23.96 20.60 4.68
N LEU A 35 -24.76 19.53 4.55
CA LEU A 35 -24.41 18.23 5.14
C LEU A 35 -23.09 17.69 4.58
N VAL A 36 -22.85 17.84 3.28
CA VAL A 36 -21.59 17.44 2.64
C VAL A 36 -20.41 18.24 3.20
N GLU A 37 -20.56 19.56 3.37
CA GLU A 37 -19.51 20.42 3.93
C GLU A 37 -19.18 20.03 5.37
N ILE A 38 -20.21 19.84 6.21
CA ILE A 38 -20.05 19.38 7.60
C ILE A 38 -19.32 18.03 7.64
N ARG A 39 -19.73 17.06 6.81
CA ARG A 39 -19.09 15.74 6.79
C ARG A 39 -17.66 15.76 6.25
N LEU A 40 -17.37 16.57 5.24
CA LEU A 40 -16.00 16.75 4.74
C LEU A 40 -15.08 17.33 5.82
N GLN A 41 -15.56 18.35 6.55
CA GLN A 41 -14.81 18.95 7.64
C GLN A 41 -14.57 17.94 8.76
N HIS A 42 -15.62 17.22 9.17
CA HIS A 42 -15.55 16.16 10.17
C HIS A 42 -14.51 15.09 9.80
N TYR A 43 -14.55 14.56 8.57
CA TYR A 43 -13.58 13.54 8.16
C TYR A 43 -12.15 14.06 8.08
N CYS A 44 -11.93 15.31 7.68
CA CYS A 44 -10.60 15.90 7.73
C CYS A 44 -10.06 15.99 9.16
N GLU A 45 -10.91 16.38 10.12
CA GLU A 45 -10.54 16.44 11.55
C GLU A 45 -10.30 15.05 12.12
N GLN A 46 -11.16 14.09 11.80
CA GLN A 46 -11.05 12.71 12.28
C GLN A 46 -9.78 12.03 11.73
N LEU A 47 -9.49 12.18 10.43
CA LEU A 47 -8.25 11.64 9.84
C LEU A 47 -7.01 12.28 10.45
N GLN A 48 -7.05 13.59 10.75
CA GLN A 48 -5.97 14.27 11.45
C GLN A 48 -5.81 13.71 12.87
N ALA A 49 -6.90 13.54 13.62
CA ALA A 49 -6.87 13.00 14.97
C ALA A 49 -6.34 11.56 15.01
N VAL A 50 -6.73 10.72 14.03
CA VAL A 50 -6.19 9.37 13.87
C VAL A 50 -4.70 9.42 13.55
N SER A 51 -4.27 10.28 12.62
CA SER A 51 -2.85 10.47 12.31
C SER A 51 -2.06 10.89 13.55
N ASP A 52 -2.53 11.89 14.29
CA ASP A 52 -1.87 12.39 15.50
C ASP A 52 -1.76 11.29 16.56
N ARG A 53 -2.84 10.53 16.75
CA ARG A 53 -2.85 9.36 17.64
C ARG A 53 -1.83 8.31 17.20
N LEU A 54 -1.77 7.97 15.92
CA LEU A 54 -0.83 6.97 15.40
C LEU A 54 0.63 7.39 15.59
N VAL A 55 0.94 8.68 15.44
CA VAL A 55 2.26 9.26 15.76
C VAL A 55 2.59 9.13 17.26
N MET A 56 1.59 9.28 18.13
CA MET A 56 1.77 9.23 19.59
C MET A 56 1.83 7.81 20.16
N ASP A 57 0.97 6.90 19.69
CA ASP A 57 0.78 5.55 20.25
C ASP A 57 1.88 4.56 19.82
N SER A 58 2.68 4.90 18.82
CA SER A 58 3.44 3.91 18.07
C SER A 58 4.50 4.60 17.21
N GLY A 59 5.72 4.09 17.21
CA GLY A 59 6.87 4.65 16.47
C GLY A 59 6.75 4.62 14.93
N PHE A 60 5.54 4.74 14.38
CA PHE A 60 5.29 4.93 12.97
C PHE A 60 5.83 6.27 12.53
N ASN A 61 6.57 6.25 11.43
CA ASN A 61 7.05 7.50 10.85
C ASN A 61 5.93 8.17 10.04
N ALA A 62 6.03 9.49 9.85
CA ALA A 62 5.04 10.25 9.10
C ALA A 62 4.86 9.72 7.66
N GLY A 63 5.90 9.16 7.05
CA GLY A 63 5.83 8.61 5.70
C GLY A 63 4.91 7.40 5.58
N GLU A 64 5.01 6.46 6.52
CA GLU A 64 4.11 5.30 6.64
C GLU A 64 2.67 5.75 6.85
N ILE A 65 2.46 6.71 7.75
CA ILE A 65 1.12 7.23 8.04
C ILE A 65 0.51 7.87 6.80
N HIS A 66 1.25 8.73 6.10
CA HIS A 66 0.78 9.36 4.86
C HIS A 66 0.52 8.36 3.72
N THR A 67 1.16 7.18 3.75
CA THR A 67 0.98 6.15 2.74
C THR A 67 -0.20 5.22 3.06
N LEU A 68 -0.31 4.77 4.31
CA LEU A 68 -1.24 3.71 4.71
C LEU A 68 -2.58 4.24 5.19
N LEU A 69 -2.64 5.42 5.82
CA LEU A 69 -3.91 5.98 6.32
C LEU A 69 -4.93 6.26 5.20
N PRO A 70 -4.54 6.77 4.01
CA PRO A 70 -5.46 6.89 2.88
C PRO A 70 -6.05 5.55 2.41
N LEU A 71 -5.28 4.46 2.50
CA LEU A 71 -5.75 3.11 2.15
C LEU A 71 -6.70 2.56 3.22
N ALA A 72 -6.40 2.81 4.49
CA ALA A 72 -7.30 2.49 5.60
C ALA A 72 -8.64 3.23 5.49
N ALA A 73 -8.61 4.50 5.06
CA ALA A 73 -9.81 5.28 4.79
C ALA A 73 -10.64 4.70 3.64
N GLU A 74 -9.99 4.16 2.61
CA GLU A 74 -10.68 3.49 1.51
C GLU A 74 -11.42 2.22 1.97
N LEU A 75 -10.75 1.35 2.73
CA LEU A 75 -11.38 0.16 3.32
C LEU A 75 -12.52 0.52 4.28
N THR A 76 -12.33 1.55 5.10
CA THR A 76 -13.39 2.04 6.00
C THR A 76 -14.59 2.59 5.21
N GLY A 77 -14.34 3.28 4.10
CA GLY A 77 -15.39 3.71 3.18
C GLY A 77 -16.18 2.55 2.60
N MET A 78 -15.54 1.40 2.33
CA MET A 78 -16.25 0.20 1.87
C MET A 78 -17.14 -0.41 2.97
N ASP A 79 -16.70 -0.38 4.23
CA ASP A 79 -17.53 -0.81 5.36
C ASP A 79 -18.75 0.09 5.58
N ILE A 80 -18.59 1.40 5.39
CA ILE A 80 -19.71 2.34 5.38
C ILE A 80 -20.68 2.00 4.25
N ALA A 81 -20.18 1.89 3.02
CA ALA A 81 -21.02 1.68 1.84
C ALA A 81 -21.75 0.31 1.84
N SER A 82 -21.13 -0.72 2.43
CA SER A 82 -21.71 -2.06 2.56
C SER A 82 -22.65 -2.22 3.76
N GLY A 83 -22.70 -1.23 4.66
CA GLY A 83 -23.54 -1.26 5.86
C GLY A 83 -22.95 -2.03 7.04
N VAL A 84 -21.68 -2.46 6.97
CA VAL A 84 -20.92 -2.95 8.14
C VAL A 84 -20.87 -1.86 9.21
N ILE A 85 -20.61 -0.62 8.80
CA ILE A 85 -20.88 0.57 9.62
C ILE A 85 -22.28 1.07 9.24
N SER A 86 -23.27 0.67 10.03
CA SER A 86 -24.67 1.08 9.85
C SER A 86 -24.83 2.60 9.82
N VAL A 87 -25.78 3.06 8.99
CA VAL A 87 -26.21 4.47 8.89
C VAL A 87 -26.86 4.95 10.18
N ALA A 88 -27.68 4.10 10.80
CA ALA A 88 -28.42 4.40 12.03
C ALA A 88 -28.16 3.29 13.06
N PRO A 89 -26.95 3.25 13.65
CA PRO A 89 -26.62 2.24 14.63
C PRO A 89 -27.38 2.50 15.94
N VAL A 90 -27.79 1.40 16.59
CA VAL A 90 -28.46 1.46 17.90
C VAL A 90 -27.48 1.25 19.05
N LEU A 91 -26.39 0.52 18.80
CA LEU A 91 -25.50 -0.01 19.85
C LEU A 91 -24.15 0.71 19.97
N TYR A 92 -23.86 1.65 19.08
CA TYR A 92 -22.58 2.35 19.04
C TYR A 92 -22.73 3.73 18.41
N ASP A 93 -21.80 4.63 18.72
CA ASP A 93 -21.66 5.90 17.99
C ASP A 93 -20.97 5.65 16.64
N ARG A 94 -21.59 6.14 15.57
CA ARG A 94 -21.14 5.88 14.21
C ARG A 94 -19.77 6.48 13.93
N ASP A 95 -19.54 7.71 14.36
CA ASP A 95 -18.29 8.42 14.06
C ASP A 95 -17.14 7.82 14.86
N GLU A 96 -17.37 7.44 16.12
CA GLU A 96 -16.39 6.65 16.90
C GLU A 96 -16.05 5.33 16.18
N LYS A 97 -17.06 4.60 15.69
CA LYS A 97 -16.86 3.34 14.95
C LYS A 97 -16.02 3.52 13.69
N ILE A 98 -16.22 4.61 12.96
CA ILE A 98 -15.39 4.94 11.79
C ILE A 98 -13.94 5.16 12.23
N GLY A 99 -13.70 5.90 13.30
CA GLY A 99 -12.37 6.09 13.88
C GLY A 99 -11.69 4.78 14.27
N GLU A 100 -12.44 3.86 14.89
CA GLU A 100 -11.94 2.52 15.23
C GLU A 100 -11.53 1.72 13.99
N HIS A 101 -12.37 1.73 12.93
CA HIS A 101 -12.08 1.00 11.69
C HIS A 101 -10.87 1.59 10.96
N LEU A 102 -10.71 2.92 10.96
CA LEU A 102 -9.52 3.57 10.43
C LEU A 102 -8.24 3.05 11.12
N CYS A 103 -8.21 3.04 12.45
CA CYS A 103 -7.09 2.51 13.23
C CYS A 103 -6.87 1.00 13.00
N HIS A 104 -7.96 0.23 12.92
CA HIS A 104 -7.92 -1.20 12.69
C HIS A 104 -7.30 -1.54 11.33
N TYR A 105 -7.81 -0.96 10.25
CA TYR A 105 -7.31 -1.19 8.91
C TYR A 105 -5.89 -0.65 8.73
N PHE A 106 -5.56 0.49 9.33
CA PHE A 106 -4.19 0.97 9.35
C PHE A 106 -3.24 -0.07 9.94
N SER A 107 -3.57 -0.60 11.12
CA SER A 107 -2.76 -1.60 11.80
C SER A 107 -2.62 -2.91 11.00
N LEU A 108 -3.68 -3.30 10.29
CA LEU A 108 -3.68 -4.48 9.43
C LEU A 108 -2.79 -4.27 8.20
N LEU A 109 -2.91 -3.12 7.54
CA LEU A 109 -2.09 -2.74 6.38
C LEU A 109 -0.61 -2.61 6.76
N HIS A 110 -0.31 -2.01 7.91
CA HIS A 110 1.07 -1.88 8.41
C HIS A 110 1.73 -3.26 8.57
N LYS A 111 1.04 -4.22 9.20
CA LYS A 111 1.55 -5.59 9.36
C LYS A 111 1.87 -6.25 8.01
N GLN A 112 1.07 -6.01 6.99
CA GLN A 112 1.32 -6.53 5.64
C GLN A 112 2.50 -5.83 4.97
N PHE A 113 2.65 -4.53 5.19
CA PHE A 113 3.77 -3.74 4.66
C PHE A 113 5.11 -4.19 5.26
N ASP A 114 5.16 -4.40 6.57
CA ASP A 114 6.36 -4.91 7.27
C ASP A 114 6.75 -6.31 6.80
N GLN A 115 5.78 -7.22 6.67
CA GLN A 115 6.02 -8.59 6.21
C GLN A 115 6.52 -8.63 4.75
N GLY A 116 6.05 -7.72 3.90
CA GLY A 116 6.55 -7.58 2.53
C GLY A 116 8.03 -7.16 2.46
N HIS A 117 8.47 -6.32 3.40
CA HIS A 117 9.86 -5.90 3.52
C HIS A 117 10.76 -7.03 4.06
N GLU A 118 10.30 -7.83 5.02
CA GLU A 118 11.06 -8.97 5.53
C GLU A 118 11.29 -10.03 4.44
N VAL A 119 10.27 -10.37 3.66
CA VAL A 119 10.40 -11.35 2.57
C VAL A 119 11.34 -10.87 1.46
N ALA A 120 11.27 -9.59 1.08
CA ALA A 120 12.18 -9.02 0.07
C ALA A 120 13.64 -8.97 0.56
N SER A 121 13.85 -8.69 1.85
CA SER A 121 15.19 -8.70 2.46
C SER A 121 15.77 -10.11 2.60
N ALA A 122 14.95 -11.10 2.96
CA ALA A 122 15.36 -12.50 3.05
C ALA A 122 15.72 -13.09 1.68
N ILE A 123 14.99 -12.72 0.61
CA ILE A 123 15.31 -13.13 -0.76
C ILE A 123 16.64 -12.51 -1.21
N SER A 124 16.87 -11.23 -0.92
CA SER A 124 18.13 -10.55 -1.27
C SER A 124 19.35 -11.15 -0.55
N GLN A 125 19.20 -11.60 0.70
CA GLN A 125 20.26 -12.29 1.44
C GLN A 125 20.54 -13.70 0.90
N SER A 126 19.54 -14.38 0.35
CA SER A 126 19.71 -15.72 -0.24
C SER A 126 20.52 -15.70 -1.56
N ASP A 127 20.42 -14.62 -2.34
CA ASP A 127 21.20 -14.44 -3.57
C ASP A 127 22.68 -14.11 -3.30
N ASP A 128 22.98 -13.40 -2.21
CA ASP A 128 24.35 -13.06 -1.80
C ASP A 128 25.10 -14.26 -1.19
N GLU A 129 24.42 -15.16 -0.46
CA GLU A 129 25.04 -16.42 -0.01
C GLU A 129 25.34 -17.38 -1.17
N GLN A 130 24.47 -17.47 -2.18
CA GLN A 130 24.73 -18.27 -3.37
C GLN A 130 25.89 -17.69 -4.21
N ARG A 131 26.05 -16.37 -4.28
CA ARG A 131 27.21 -15.74 -4.93
C ARG A 131 28.52 -15.94 -4.18
N LYS A 132 28.53 -15.94 -2.85
CA LYS A 132 29.74 -16.27 -2.06
C LYS A 132 30.13 -17.74 -2.18
N GLY A 133 29.17 -18.65 -2.33
CA GLY A 133 29.43 -20.08 -2.62
C GLY A 133 30.12 -20.32 -3.96
N LEU A 134 29.76 -19.59 -5.03
CA LEU A 134 30.38 -19.75 -6.35
C LEU A 134 31.82 -19.20 -6.46
N LEU A 135 32.16 -18.17 -5.68
CA LEU A 135 33.52 -17.63 -5.63
C LEU A 135 34.48 -18.55 -4.85
N ALA A 136 34.00 -19.24 -3.81
CA ALA A 136 34.80 -20.21 -3.05
C ALA A 136 35.12 -21.49 -3.84
N VAL A 137 34.30 -21.86 -4.84
CA VAL A 137 34.54 -23.04 -5.68
C VAL A 137 35.51 -22.74 -6.84
N SER A 138 35.62 -21.49 -7.30
CA SER A 138 36.52 -21.12 -8.39
C SER A 138 38.01 -21.08 -8.02
N ASP A 139 38.34 -20.92 -6.73
CA ASP A 139 39.75 -20.87 -6.30
C ASP A 139 40.40 -22.25 -6.11
N ASN A 140 39.63 -23.34 -6.13
CA ASN A 140 40.15 -24.69 -5.84
C ASN A 140 40.46 -25.56 -7.09
N MET A 141 40.45 -24.98 -8.29
CA MET A 141 40.66 -25.73 -9.56
C MET A 141 41.75 -25.15 -10.48
N ARG A 142 42.69 -24.34 -9.97
CA ARG A 142 43.94 -24.00 -10.69
C ARG A 142 45.05 -24.97 -10.33
N GLY A 143 45.04 -26.16 -10.94
CA GLY A 143 46.12 -27.11 -10.66
C GLY A 143 46.17 -28.40 -11.46
N LYS A 144 45.67 -28.47 -12.70
CA LYS A 144 46.04 -29.57 -13.61
C LYS A 144 46.22 -29.08 -15.04
N VAL A 145 47.49 -28.97 -15.42
CA VAL A 145 47.95 -28.78 -16.80
C VAL A 145 47.60 -30.02 -17.61
N PHE A 146 46.84 -29.86 -18.68
CA PHE A 146 46.66 -30.88 -19.72
C PHE A 146 47.05 -30.28 -21.08
N PRO A 147 47.85 -30.98 -21.91
CA PRO A 147 48.35 -30.45 -23.17
C PRO A 147 47.27 -30.48 -24.25
N SER A 148 47.32 -29.44 -25.09
CA SER A 148 46.44 -29.15 -26.22
C SER A 148 46.63 -30.12 -27.40
N PRO A 149 45.56 -30.52 -28.10
CA PRO A 149 45.63 -30.92 -29.49
C PRO A 149 45.11 -29.81 -30.42
N ALA A 150 45.93 -29.53 -31.43
CA ALA A 150 45.67 -28.61 -32.53
C ALA A 150 44.34 -28.91 -33.25
N SER A 151 43.58 -27.86 -33.56
CA SER A 151 42.48 -27.94 -34.52
C SER A 151 42.74 -27.03 -35.72
N THR A 152 42.79 -27.69 -36.87
CA THR A 152 42.86 -27.16 -38.22
C THR A 152 41.67 -26.25 -38.54
N VAL A 153 41.97 -25.05 -39.02
CA VAL A 153 41.01 -24.05 -39.53
C VAL A 153 40.44 -24.52 -40.86
N VAL A 154 39.12 -24.76 -40.93
CA VAL A 154 38.40 -24.96 -42.19
C VAL A 154 37.51 -23.75 -42.49
N LYS A 155 37.80 -23.10 -43.63
CA LYS A 155 37.06 -21.96 -44.20
C LYS A 155 35.66 -22.38 -44.69
N GLY A 156 34.64 -21.57 -44.42
CA GLY A 156 33.26 -21.81 -44.88
C GLY A 156 32.44 -20.55 -45.19
N LYS A 157 32.58 -20.06 -46.43
CA LYS A 157 31.71 -19.23 -47.29
C LYS A 157 30.50 -18.43 -46.73
N LYS A 158 30.54 -17.12 -47.05
CA LYS A 158 29.41 -16.17 -47.13
C LYS A 158 28.30 -16.63 -48.10
N ARG A 159 27.03 -16.40 -47.74
CA ARG A 159 25.88 -16.31 -48.68
C ARG A 159 25.06 -15.03 -48.44
N LYS A 160 24.91 -14.24 -49.51
CA LYS A 160 23.99 -13.10 -49.67
C LYS A 160 22.57 -13.59 -50.00
N LYS A 161 21.53 -12.90 -49.49
CA LYS A 161 20.22 -12.68 -50.15
C LYS A 161 19.55 -11.48 -49.45
N LYS A 162 19.61 -10.28 -50.05
CA LYS A 162 18.66 -9.65 -51.01
C LYS A 162 17.38 -9.16 -50.31
N LYS A 163 17.36 -7.84 -50.02
CA LYS A 163 16.20 -7.04 -49.61
C LYS A 163 15.82 -6.16 -50.81
N ARG A 164 14.52 -6.19 -51.15
CA ARG A 164 13.72 -5.25 -51.97
C ARG A 164 14.41 -4.59 -53.15
#